data_AF-A0A833T7I4-F1
#
_entry.id   AF-A0A833T7I4-F1
#
_cell.length_a   1.000
_cell.length_b   1.000
_cell.length_c   1.000
_cell.angle_alpha   90.00
_cell.angle_beta   90.00
_cell.angle_gamma   90.00
#
_symmetry.space_group_name_H-M   'P 1'
#
loop_
_entity.id
_entity.type
_entity.pdbx_description
1 polymer ?
#
loop_
_entity_poly.entity_id
_entity_poly.type
_entity_poly.pdbx_seq_one_letter_code
_entity_poly.pdbx_strand_id
1 'polypeptide(L)'
;MENLEKLDLSRNRLHGNLPSSIFSNHSTIVVFNVSDNQLDGNIPSYPGIIQQFNLSNNRLQGNVPSSIFSNQSQISLFDVSGNQLEGLVSFSMFANSSSLDYLDLSSNHELEVETESPSWIPTFQLTTLNLANCNLNKKNGHVVPSFISTQINLQYLDLSYNSLEGGIPCQLFFNTNTTELYLRSNKIEGSFLDCFINGTSSLRSFDISDNHVKETTSRTGKRQDDSYKMASFRGQAKAMALKASFGEAELR
;
A
#
# COMPACT_ATOMS: atom_id res chain seq x y z
N MET A 1 10.94 -8.42 31.07
CA MET A 1 11.54 -8.91 29.81
C MET A 1 12.70 -8.00 29.44
N GLU A 2 13.70 -7.86 30.32
CA GLU A 2 14.67 -6.75 30.21
C GLU A 2 15.72 -6.95 29.09
N ASN A 3 15.81 -8.14 28.49
CA ASN A 3 16.76 -8.46 27.41
C ASN A 3 16.08 -9.07 26.17
N LEU A 4 14.76 -8.99 26.06
CA LEU A 4 14.06 -9.58 24.92
C LEU A 4 13.99 -8.56 23.79
N GLU A 5 14.81 -8.75 22.77
CA GLU A 5 14.85 -7.85 21.60
C GLU A 5 13.87 -8.26 20.50
N LYS A 6 13.62 -9.56 20.36
CA LYS A 6 12.76 -10.12 19.33
C LYS A 6 11.71 -11.03 19.96
N LEU A 7 10.45 -10.71 19.74
CA LEU A 7 9.32 -11.51 20.16
C LEU A 7 8.49 -11.86 18.92
N ASP A 8 8.57 -13.11 18.49
CA ASP A 8 7.77 -13.66 17.42
C ASP A 8 6.81 -14.71 18.00
N LEU A 9 5.52 -14.42 17.93
CA LEU A 9 4.40 -15.28 18.32
C LEU A 9 3.45 -15.50 17.13
N SER A 10 3.89 -15.23 15.91
CA SER A 10 3.05 -15.32 14.72
C SER A 10 2.53 -16.73 14.46
N ARG A 11 1.42 -16.83 13.73
CA ARG A 11 0.82 -18.10 13.27
C ARG A 11 0.43 -19.04 14.41
N ASN A 12 -0.18 -18.47 15.44
CA ASN A 12 -0.71 -19.21 16.58
C ASN A 12 -2.24 -19.05 16.66
N ARG A 13 -2.81 -19.44 17.79
CA ARG A 13 -4.24 -19.24 18.11
C ARG A 13 -4.41 -18.34 19.34
N LEU A 14 -3.48 -17.39 19.53
CA LEU A 14 -3.57 -16.41 20.60
C LEU A 14 -4.82 -15.56 20.40
N HIS A 15 -5.51 -15.26 21.49
CA HIS A 15 -6.75 -14.48 21.51
C HIS A 15 -6.76 -13.54 22.70
N GLY A 16 -7.75 -12.64 22.75
CA GLY A 16 -7.80 -11.57 23.73
C GLY A 16 -6.92 -10.39 23.34
N ASN A 17 -6.89 -9.39 24.23
CA ASN A 17 -6.21 -8.13 23.97
C ASN A 17 -4.68 -8.23 24.08
N LEU A 18 -3.99 -7.42 23.30
CA LEU A 18 -2.57 -7.13 23.51
C LEU A 18 -2.38 -6.36 24.83
N PRO A 19 -1.67 -6.92 25.84
CA PRO A 19 -1.47 -6.24 27.10
C PRO A 19 -0.45 -5.10 26.94
N SER A 20 -0.81 -3.90 27.41
CA SER A 20 0.06 -2.72 27.36
C SER A 20 1.39 -2.89 28.11
N SER A 21 1.48 -3.87 29.01
CA SER A 21 2.69 -4.18 29.77
C SER A 21 3.84 -4.75 28.92
N ILE A 22 3.56 -5.34 27.75
CA ILE A 22 4.59 -5.77 26.77
C ILE A 22 5.47 -4.58 26.34
N PHE A 23 4.86 -3.40 26.35
CA PHE A 23 5.34 -2.13 25.80
C PHE A 23 5.70 -1.13 26.91
N SER A 24 5.95 -1.62 28.12
CA SER A 24 6.37 -0.79 29.25
C SER A 24 7.69 -0.06 28.98
N ASN A 25 7.99 0.99 29.75
CA ASN A 25 9.18 1.84 29.59
C ASN A 25 10.54 1.11 29.65
N HIS A 26 10.55 -0.17 30.06
CA HIS A 26 11.76 -1.00 30.14
C HIS A 26 11.81 -2.07 29.04
N SER A 27 10.91 -2.00 28.06
CA SER A 27 10.87 -2.94 26.94
C SER A 27 12.06 -2.71 26.02
N THR A 28 12.82 -3.77 25.74
CA THR A 28 13.94 -3.79 24.80
C THR A 28 13.55 -4.37 23.43
N ILE A 29 12.25 -4.63 23.22
CA ILE A 29 11.74 -5.27 22.00
C ILE A 29 11.86 -4.30 20.81
N VAL A 30 12.64 -4.73 19.82
CA VAL A 30 12.80 -4.03 18.53
C VAL A 30 12.08 -4.74 17.39
N VAL A 31 11.85 -6.05 17.50
CA VAL A 31 11.02 -6.83 16.56
C VAL A 31 9.87 -7.46 17.34
N PHE A 32 8.65 -7.05 17.02
CA PHE A 32 7.44 -7.61 17.59
C PHE A 32 6.54 -8.12 16.46
N ASN A 33 6.38 -9.44 16.40
CA ASN A 33 5.56 -10.11 15.42
C ASN A 33 4.53 -10.98 16.13
N VAL A 34 3.25 -10.64 15.96
CA VAL A 34 2.11 -11.43 16.45
C VAL A 34 1.10 -11.71 15.34
N SER A 35 1.56 -11.65 14.09
CA SER A 35 0.69 -11.82 12.92
C SER A 35 -0.01 -13.18 12.89
N ASP A 36 -1.10 -13.30 12.14
CA ASP A 36 -1.81 -14.56 11.93
C ASP A 36 -2.26 -15.21 13.26
N ASN A 37 -3.03 -14.46 14.05
CA ASN A 37 -3.59 -14.90 15.33
C ASN A 37 -5.09 -14.52 15.41
N GLN A 38 -5.68 -14.57 16.61
CA GLN A 38 -7.07 -14.19 16.89
C GLN A 38 -7.14 -13.08 17.94
N LEU A 39 -6.09 -12.24 18.03
CA LEU A 39 -6.02 -11.12 18.97
C LEU A 39 -7.10 -10.10 18.64
N ASP A 40 -7.71 -9.51 19.67
CA ASP A 40 -8.79 -8.53 19.56
C ASP A 40 -8.52 -7.30 20.43
N GLY A 41 -9.49 -6.40 20.49
CA GLY A 41 -9.35 -5.12 21.18
C GLY A 41 -8.40 -4.16 20.46
N ASN A 42 -7.95 -3.14 21.18
CA ASN A 42 -7.19 -2.04 20.60
C ASN A 42 -5.69 -2.32 20.57
N ILE A 43 -5.00 -1.74 19.58
CA ILE A 43 -3.54 -1.64 19.59
C ILE A 43 -3.13 -0.76 20.77
N PRO A 44 -2.33 -1.26 21.74
CA PRO A 44 -1.89 -0.45 22.86
C PRO A 44 -0.89 0.63 22.40
N SER A 45 -0.93 1.79 23.06
CA SER A 45 0.08 2.84 22.89
C SER A 45 1.48 2.34 23.27
N TYR A 46 2.51 2.81 22.57
CA TYR A 46 3.90 2.36 22.80
C TYR A 46 4.90 3.52 22.69
N PRO A 47 5.77 3.74 23.70
CA PRO A 47 6.76 4.81 23.70
C PRO A 47 8.16 4.42 23.15
N GLY A 48 8.24 3.55 22.14
CA GLY A 48 9.23 3.68 21.05
C GLY A 48 10.68 3.20 21.27
N ILE A 49 10.98 1.99 20.78
CA ILE A 49 12.23 1.59 20.06
C ILE A 49 11.98 0.54 18.95
N ILE A 50 10.72 0.20 18.66
CA ILE A 50 10.38 -0.85 17.70
C ILE A 50 10.86 -0.45 16.30
N GLN A 51 11.49 -1.42 15.63
CA GLN A 51 11.93 -1.34 14.24
C GLN A 51 10.98 -2.11 13.33
N GLN A 52 10.51 -3.27 13.78
CA GLN A 52 9.59 -4.11 13.01
C GLN A 52 8.36 -4.42 13.85
N PHE A 53 7.20 -3.96 13.39
CA PHE A 53 5.93 -4.12 14.06
C PHE A 53 4.94 -4.80 13.13
N ASN A 54 4.72 -6.09 13.36
CA ASN A 54 3.78 -6.87 12.57
C ASN A 54 2.65 -7.41 13.45
N LEU A 55 1.45 -6.86 13.23
CA LEU A 55 0.20 -7.22 13.88
C LEU A 55 -0.84 -7.78 12.89
N SER A 56 -0.44 -8.10 11.66
CA SER A 56 -1.39 -8.40 10.59
C SER A 56 -2.20 -9.67 10.82
N ASN A 57 -3.33 -9.78 10.12
CA ASN A 57 -4.23 -10.94 10.18
C ASN A 57 -4.66 -11.29 11.61
N ASN A 58 -5.29 -10.33 12.27
CA ASN A 58 -5.89 -10.47 13.60
C ASN A 58 -7.33 -9.89 13.57
N ARG A 59 -7.92 -9.62 14.74
CA ARG A 59 -9.22 -8.98 14.92
C ARG A 59 -9.08 -7.66 15.69
N LEU A 60 -7.93 -7.00 15.57
CA LEU A 60 -7.66 -5.74 16.27
C LEU A 60 -8.58 -4.64 15.74
N GLN A 61 -9.03 -3.78 16.64
CA GLN A 61 -10.03 -2.75 16.39
C GLN A 61 -9.59 -1.38 16.93
N GLY A 62 -10.39 -0.35 16.65
CA GLY A 62 -10.09 1.03 17.04
C GLY A 62 -8.98 1.66 16.20
N ASN A 63 -8.44 2.77 16.70
CA ASN A 63 -7.44 3.56 15.97
C ASN A 63 -6.02 2.98 16.05
N VAL A 64 -5.22 3.27 15.01
CA VAL A 64 -3.76 3.15 15.08
C VAL A 64 -3.19 4.26 16.00
N PRO A 65 -2.53 3.91 17.13
CA PRO A 65 -2.01 4.92 18.05
C PRO A 65 -0.83 5.70 17.46
N SER A 66 -0.94 7.02 17.37
CA SER A 66 0.16 7.88 16.87
C SER A 66 1.42 7.82 17.73
N SER A 67 1.31 7.43 19.00
CA SER A 67 2.45 7.24 19.91
C SER A 67 3.52 6.27 19.38
N ILE A 68 3.13 5.32 18.51
CA ILE A 68 4.05 4.37 17.87
C ILE A 68 5.10 5.09 17.01
N PHE A 69 4.74 6.25 16.43
CA PHE A 69 5.56 7.03 15.50
C PHE A 69 6.12 8.28 16.17
N SER A 70 6.77 8.10 17.32
CA SER A 70 7.39 9.19 18.08
C SER A 70 8.56 9.84 17.31
N ASN A 71 9.06 10.98 17.81
CA ASN A 71 10.18 11.73 17.21
C ASN A 71 11.48 10.91 17.04
N GLN A 72 11.61 9.76 17.71
CA GLN A 72 12.77 8.87 17.63
C GLN A 72 12.44 7.53 16.97
N SER A 73 11.34 7.46 16.20
CA SER A 73 10.87 6.25 15.55
C SER A 73 11.98 5.59 14.71
N GLN A 74 12.27 4.32 15.00
CA GLN A 74 13.20 3.48 14.23
C GLN A 74 12.44 2.49 13.34
N ILE A 75 11.13 2.68 13.17
CA ILE A 75 10.27 1.76 12.44
C ILE A 75 10.71 1.72 10.98
N SER A 76 11.09 0.53 10.54
CA SER A 76 11.36 0.19 9.15
C SER A 76 10.25 -0.65 8.53
N LEU A 77 9.55 -1.45 9.35
CA LEU A 77 8.41 -2.25 8.93
C LEU A 77 7.22 -2.02 9.86
N PHE A 78 6.10 -1.59 9.29
CA PHE A 78 4.83 -1.49 9.97
C PHE A 78 3.73 -2.20 9.16
N ASP A 79 3.21 -3.29 9.70
CA ASP A 79 2.16 -4.09 9.09
C ASP A 79 1.03 -4.29 10.11
N VAL A 80 -0.13 -3.72 9.81
CA VAL A 80 -1.37 -3.90 10.58
C VAL A 80 -2.51 -4.35 9.68
N SER A 81 -2.16 -4.91 8.52
CA SER A 81 -3.13 -5.34 7.51
C SER A 81 -4.06 -6.45 8.00
N GLY A 82 -5.24 -6.56 7.39
CA GLY A 82 -6.17 -7.65 7.69
C GLY A 82 -6.68 -7.63 9.15
N ASN A 83 -7.10 -6.46 9.61
CA ASN A 83 -7.69 -6.25 10.93
C ASN A 83 -9.06 -5.55 10.78
N GLN A 84 -9.62 -5.06 11.89
CA GLN A 84 -10.87 -4.30 11.98
C GLN A 84 -10.60 -2.87 12.46
N LEU A 85 -9.45 -2.31 12.06
CA LEU A 85 -9.05 -0.97 12.46
C LEU A 85 -9.96 0.09 11.82
N GLU A 86 -10.17 1.17 12.56
CA GLU A 86 -11.06 2.26 12.20
C GLU A 86 -10.44 3.61 12.54
N GLY A 87 -11.17 4.69 12.23
CA GLY A 87 -10.75 6.05 12.49
C GLY A 87 -9.73 6.55 11.46
N LEU A 88 -8.98 7.60 11.82
CA LEU A 88 -8.14 8.33 10.87
C LEU A 88 -6.66 8.04 11.06
N VAL A 89 -5.99 7.62 9.97
CA VAL A 89 -4.54 7.65 9.81
C VAL A 89 -4.18 8.82 8.89
N SER A 90 -3.63 9.89 9.46
CA SER A 90 -3.01 10.96 8.69
C SER A 90 -1.54 10.63 8.49
N PHE A 91 -1.08 10.60 7.23
CA PHE A 91 0.29 10.22 6.88
C PHE A 91 1.37 11.11 7.54
N SER A 92 1.03 12.32 7.97
CA SER A 92 1.97 13.15 8.73
C SER A 92 2.39 12.53 10.07
N MET A 93 1.68 11.52 10.57
CA MET A 93 2.12 10.77 11.75
C MET A 93 3.43 10.03 11.52
N PHE A 94 3.76 9.70 10.26
CA PHE A 94 5.02 9.05 9.88
C PHE A 94 6.17 10.06 9.66
N ALA A 95 5.99 11.35 9.99
CA ALA A 95 6.95 12.42 9.67
C ALA A 95 8.38 12.19 10.18
N ASN A 96 8.50 11.48 11.31
CA ASN A 96 9.78 11.21 11.95
C ASN A 96 10.31 9.78 11.71
N SER A 97 9.65 8.99 10.88
CA SER A 97 10.01 7.59 10.61
C SER A 97 10.89 7.50 9.36
N SER A 98 12.07 8.11 9.37
CA SER A 98 12.96 8.16 8.18
C SER A 98 13.44 6.78 7.71
N SER A 99 13.43 5.78 8.59
CA SER A 99 13.82 4.40 8.30
C SER A 99 12.69 3.56 7.68
N LEU A 100 11.49 4.11 7.54
CA LEU A 100 10.32 3.38 7.06
C LEU A 100 10.52 2.91 5.61
N ASP A 101 10.43 1.60 5.41
CA ASP A 101 10.68 0.93 4.13
C ASP A 101 9.46 0.10 3.69
N TYR A 102 8.76 -0.50 4.66
CA TYR A 102 7.57 -1.31 4.45
C TYR A 102 6.39 -0.74 5.25
N LEU A 103 5.30 -0.41 4.55
CA LEU A 103 4.05 0.04 5.15
C LEU A 103 2.86 -0.72 4.54
N ASP A 104 2.15 -1.46 5.37
CA ASP A 104 0.90 -2.13 4.99
C ASP A 104 -0.22 -1.81 6.00
N LEU A 105 -1.22 -1.06 5.53
CA LEU A 105 -2.44 -0.72 6.28
C LEU A 105 -3.68 -1.42 5.70
N SER A 106 -3.48 -2.26 4.70
CA SER A 106 -4.54 -2.75 3.84
C SER A 106 -5.56 -3.63 4.55
N SER A 107 -6.71 -3.83 3.91
CA SER A 107 -7.77 -4.72 4.42
C SER A 107 -8.25 -4.31 5.82
N ASN A 108 -8.39 -3.01 6.04
CA ASN A 108 -9.04 -2.40 7.20
C ASN A 108 -10.15 -1.48 6.68
N HIS A 109 -11.27 -2.07 6.27
CA HIS A 109 -12.30 -1.40 5.46
C HIS A 109 -13.02 -0.21 6.13
N GLU A 110 -12.95 -0.06 7.45
CA GLU A 110 -13.48 1.10 8.19
C GLU A 110 -12.39 2.17 8.48
N LEU A 111 -11.13 1.87 8.21
CA LEU A 111 -10.02 2.80 8.38
C LEU A 111 -10.10 3.88 7.30
N GLU A 112 -9.93 5.15 7.69
CA GLU A 112 -9.75 6.29 6.78
C GLU A 112 -8.27 6.65 6.73
N VAL A 113 -7.67 6.60 5.54
CA VAL A 113 -6.27 6.99 5.33
C VAL A 113 -6.22 8.28 4.54
N GLU A 114 -5.57 9.31 5.08
CA GLU A 114 -5.41 10.63 4.43
C GLU A 114 -3.93 10.95 4.21
N THR A 115 -3.58 11.25 2.96
CA THR A 115 -2.19 11.49 2.52
C THR A 115 -1.93 12.94 2.11
N GLU A 116 -2.98 13.69 1.80
CA GLU A 116 -2.85 15.03 1.18
C GLU A 116 -2.96 16.18 2.18
N SER A 117 -3.28 15.92 3.45
CA SER A 117 -3.45 16.95 4.48
C SER A 117 -2.85 16.51 5.84
N PRO A 118 -1.81 17.22 6.34
CA PRO A 118 -1.10 18.30 5.67
C PRO A 118 -0.28 17.78 4.47
N SER A 119 -0.11 18.62 3.45
CA SER A 119 0.84 18.34 2.38
C SER A 119 2.27 18.48 2.91
N TRP A 120 3.06 17.43 2.80
CA TRP A 120 4.47 17.40 3.17
C TRP A 120 5.20 16.38 2.30
N ILE A 121 6.53 16.51 2.21
CA ILE A 121 7.36 15.55 1.47
C ILE A 121 7.95 14.57 2.48
N PRO A 122 7.61 13.27 2.39
CA PRO A 122 8.20 12.27 3.26
C PRO A 122 9.71 12.15 3.14
N THR A 123 10.37 11.97 4.29
CA THR A 123 11.82 11.72 4.38
C THR A 123 12.18 10.26 4.15
N PHE A 124 11.23 9.37 4.39
CA PHE A 124 11.38 7.94 4.13
C PHE A 124 11.35 7.61 2.63
N GLN A 125 11.84 6.41 2.32
CA GLN A 125 11.85 5.84 0.97
C GLN A 125 11.31 4.43 1.04
N LEU A 126 10.03 4.27 0.74
CA LEU A 126 9.36 2.98 0.77
C LEU A 126 9.83 2.09 -0.38
N THR A 127 10.05 0.81 -0.09
CA THR A 127 10.12 -0.26 -1.09
C THR A 127 8.74 -0.88 -1.32
N THR A 128 7.93 -0.98 -0.26
CA THR A 128 6.57 -1.56 -0.30
C THR A 128 5.55 -0.63 0.34
N LEU A 129 4.49 -0.32 -0.40
CA LEU A 129 3.32 0.39 0.11
C LEU A 129 2.05 -0.35 -0.29
N ASN A 130 1.26 -0.76 0.71
CA ASN A 130 -0.03 -1.37 0.49
C ASN A 130 -1.11 -0.63 1.31
N LEU A 131 -2.01 0.02 0.57
CA LEU A 131 -3.16 0.77 1.07
C LEU A 131 -4.45 0.27 0.42
N ALA A 132 -4.50 -1.01 0.05
CA ALA A 132 -5.70 -1.58 -0.51
C ALA A 132 -6.83 -1.65 0.53
N ASN A 133 -8.07 -1.33 0.15
CA ASN A 133 -9.24 -1.48 1.02
C ASN A 133 -9.13 -0.74 2.39
N CYS A 134 -8.85 0.58 2.37
CA CYS A 134 -8.72 1.42 3.58
C CYS A 134 -9.22 2.87 3.40
N ASN A 135 -10.35 3.07 2.70
CA ASN A 135 -11.00 4.37 2.43
C ASN A 135 -10.03 5.52 2.12
N LEU A 136 -9.13 5.30 1.17
CA LEU A 136 -8.05 6.23 0.87
C LEU A 136 -8.55 7.61 0.38
N ASN A 137 -7.99 8.66 0.97
CA ASN A 137 -8.18 10.08 0.65
C ASN A 137 -9.65 10.53 0.59
N LYS A 138 -10.51 9.97 1.44
CA LYS A 138 -11.95 10.25 1.47
C LYS A 138 -12.28 11.73 1.62
N LYS A 139 -11.51 12.49 2.41
CA LYS A 139 -11.70 13.94 2.61
C LYS A 139 -11.08 14.78 1.49
N ASN A 140 -10.16 14.20 0.74
CA ASN A 140 -9.41 14.84 -0.33
C ASN A 140 -9.86 14.39 -1.73
N GLY A 141 -11.09 13.88 -1.86
CA GLY A 141 -11.69 13.54 -3.15
C GLY A 141 -11.17 12.22 -3.75
N HIS A 142 -10.71 11.30 -2.91
CA HIS A 142 -10.17 10.01 -3.29
C HIS A 142 -9.06 10.11 -4.36
N VAL A 143 -8.14 11.05 -4.20
CA VAL A 143 -7.01 11.19 -5.13
C VAL A 143 -5.95 10.12 -4.88
N VAL A 144 -5.20 9.77 -5.93
CA VAL A 144 -3.98 8.97 -5.80
C VAL A 144 -2.96 9.76 -4.96
N PRO A 145 -2.31 9.15 -3.93
CA PRO A 145 -1.40 9.87 -3.06
C PRO A 145 -0.24 10.55 -3.80
N SER A 146 -0.09 11.85 -3.63
CA SER A 146 0.87 12.66 -4.41
C SER A 146 2.33 12.38 -4.02
N PHE A 147 2.58 12.07 -2.75
CA PHE A 147 3.92 11.78 -2.22
C PHE A 147 4.58 10.56 -2.86
N ILE A 148 3.81 9.65 -3.49
CA ILE A 148 4.37 8.46 -4.14
C ILE A 148 5.39 8.85 -5.21
N SER A 149 5.21 10.02 -5.84
CA SER A 149 6.16 10.58 -6.81
C SER A 149 7.57 10.85 -6.25
N THR A 150 7.72 10.92 -4.91
CA THR A 150 9.01 11.10 -4.22
C THR A 150 9.63 9.79 -3.73
N GLN A 151 8.94 8.66 -3.88
CA GLN A 151 9.36 7.34 -3.41
C GLN A 151 10.11 6.59 -4.52
N ILE A 152 11.35 6.99 -4.78
CA ILE A 152 12.14 6.47 -5.92
C ILE A 152 12.51 4.98 -5.78
N ASN A 153 12.54 4.47 -4.55
CA ASN A 153 12.82 3.07 -4.25
C ASN A 153 11.59 2.16 -4.34
N LEU A 154 10.40 2.73 -4.57
CA LEU A 154 9.14 1.98 -4.49
C LEU A 154 9.06 0.91 -5.56
N GLN A 155 8.94 -0.35 -5.14
CA GLN A 155 8.85 -1.53 -6.01
C GLN A 155 7.44 -2.09 -6.07
N TYR A 156 6.76 -2.16 -4.92
CA TYR A 156 5.40 -2.67 -4.80
C TYR A 156 4.44 -1.57 -4.34
N LEU A 157 3.39 -1.33 -5.13
CA LEU A 157 2.32 -0.40 -4.80
C LEU A 157 0.96 -1.04 -5.04
N ASP A 158 0.17 -1.19 -3.98
CA ASP A 158 -1.22 -1.61 -4.07
C ASP A 158 -2.16 -0.57 -3.45
N LEU A 159 -3.03 0.00 -4.28
CA LEU A 159 -4.08 0.94 -3.89
C LEU A 159 -5.48 0.41 -4.28
N SER A 160 -5.59 -0.90 -4.53
CA SER A 160 -6.81 -1.54 -5.02
C SER A 160 -7.95 -1.45 -4.01
N TYR A 161 -9.19 -1.66 -4.48
CA TYR A 161 -10.38 -1.71 -3.63
C TYR A 161 -10.57 -0.43 -2.81
N ASN A 162 -10.32 0.72 -3.41
CA ASN A 162 -10.64 2.02 -2.85
C ASN A 162 -11.69 2.72 -3.73
N SER A 163 -11.95 4.00 -3.46
CA SER A 163 -12.83 4.83 -4.30
C SER A 163 -12.03 5.82 -5.13
N LEU A 164 -10.78 5.50 -5.51
CA LEU A 164 -9.87 6.45 -6.14
C LEU A 164 -10.42 6.99 -7.47
N GLU A 165 -10.38 8.31 -7.63
CA GLU A 165 -10.91 9.04 -8.77
C GLU A 165 -9.80 9.83 -9.50
N GLY A 166 -10.12 10.31 -10.71
CA GLY A 166 -9.19 11.06 -11.54
C GLY A 166 -8.22 10.16 -12.31
N GLY A 167 -7.16 10.75 -12.85
CA GLY A 167 -6.15 10.05 -13.64
C GLY A 167 -4.99 9.54 -12.80
N ILE A 168 -4.27 8.56 -13.35
CA ILE A 168 -3.02 8.06 -12.76
C ILE A 168 -1.90 9.07 -13.05
N PRO A 169 -1.20 9.59 -12.04
CA PRO A 169 -0.05 10.46 -12.26
C PRO A 169 1.01 9.73 -13.11
N CYS A 170 1.43 10.32 -14.23
CA CYS A 170 2.37 9.67 -15.14
C CYS A 170 3.70 9.30 -14.46
N GLN A 171 4.07 10.04 -13.41
CA GLN A 171 5.26 9.81 -12.59
C GLN A 171 5.33 8.39 -12.01
N LEU A 172 4.20 7.72 -11.78
CA LEU A 172 4.16 6.31 -11.33
C LEU A 172 4.72 5.32 -12.37
N PHE A 173 4.78 5.72 -13.64
CA PHE A 173 5.25 4.86 -14.72
C PHE A 173 6.74 5.07 -15.06
N PHE A 174 7.33 6.22 -14.69
CA PHE A 174 8.68 6.59 -15.12
C PHE A 174 9.60 7.17 -14.03
N ASN A 175 9.07 7.61 -12.87
CA ASN A 175 9.86 8.26 -11.81
C ASN A 175 10.10 7.34 -10.61
N THR A 176 9.60 6.12 -10.65
CA THR A 176 9.73 5.13 -9.58
C THR A 176 10.32 3.85 -10.15
N ASN A 177 10.96 3.05 -9.30
CA ASN A 177 11.38 1.69 -9.64
C ASN A 177 10.24 0.67 -9.49
N THR A 178 8.98 1.11 -9.67
CA THR A 178 7.81 0.28 -9.40
C THR A 178 7.74 -0.85 -10.39
N THR A 179 7.77 -2.08 -9.88
CA THR A 179 7.66 -3.32 -10.64
C THR A 179 6.25 -3.88 -10.58
N GLU A 180 5.52 -3.61 -9.50
CA GLU A 180 4.17 -4.09 -9.28
C GLU A 180 3.25 -2.94 -8.88
N LEU A 181 2.23 -2.71 -9.70
CA LEU A 181 1.25 -1.65 -9.51
C LEU A 181 -0.17 -2.21 -9.60
N TYR A 182 -0.90 -2.17 -8.49
CA TYR A 182 -2.27 -2.63 -8.39
C TYR A 182 -3.20 -1.46 -8.04
N LEU A 183 -4.18 -1.24 -8.90
CA LEU A 183 -5.17 -0.15 -8.84
C LEU A 183 -6.60 -0.69 -9.04
N ARG A 184 -6.77 -2.00 -8.92
CA ARG A 184 -8.01 -2.71 -9.23
C ARG A 184 -9.18 -2.18 -8.40
N SER A 185 -10.40 -2.21 -8.94
CA SER A 185 -11.63 -1.88 -8.21
C SER A 185 -11.55 -0.47 -7.59
N ASN A 186 -11.41 0.52 -8.46
CA ASN A 186 -11.42 1.94 -8.15
C ASN A 186 -12.33 2.66 -9.18
N LYS A 187 -12.33 4.00 -9.19
CA LYS A 187 -13.07 4.82 -10.16
C LYS A 187 -12.12 5.63 -11.05
N ILE A 188 -10.92 5.11 -11.30
CA ILE A 188 -9.89 5.82 -12.06
C ILE A 188 -10.39 6.05 -13.49
N GLU A 189 -10.18 7.27 -13.98
CA GLU A 189 -10.57 7.72 -15.31
C GLU A 189 -9.37 8.17 -16.14
N GLY A 190 -9.63 8.57 -17.40
CA GLY A 190 -8.63 9.13 -18.30
C GLY A 190 -7.83 8.10 -19.09
N SER A 191 -6.85 8.59 -19.84
CA SER A 191 -5.89 7.78 -20.61
C SER A 191 -4.51 7.94 -20.01
N PHE A 192 -3.89 6.81 -19.68
CA PHE A 192 -2.50 6.75 -19.23
C PHE A 192 -1.53 6.42 -20.38
N LEU A 193 -2.03 6.23 -21.61
CA LEU A 193 -1.22 5.85 -22.77
C LEU A 193 -0.14 6.89 -23.08
N ASP A 194 -0.45 8.17 -22.87
CA ASP A 194 0.50 9.26 -23.10
C ASP A 194 1.69 9.23 -22.12
N CYS A 195 1.51 8.62 -20.94
CA CYS A 195 2.57 8.46 -19.96
C CYS A 195 3.68 7.51 -20.42
N PHE A 196 3.42 6.63 -21.39
CA PHE A 196 4.38 5.67 -21.93
C PHE A 196 5.14 6.16 -23.16
N ILE A 197 4.76 7.31 -23.74
CA ILE A 197 5.29 7.75 -25.05
C ILE A 197 6.80 8.06 -24.99
N ASN A 198 7.34 8.45 -23.83
CA ASN A 198 8.71 8.94 -23.69
C ASN A 198 9.52 8.29 -22.53
N GLY A 199 9.04 7.24 -21.88
CA GLY A 199 9.66 6.68 -20.67
C GLY A 199 9.77 5.16 -20.67
N THR A 200 10.87 4.63 -20.14
CA THR A 200 11.01 3.20 -19.85
C THR A 200 10.37 2.90 -18.50
N SER A 201 9.28 2.15 -18.49
CA SER A 201 8.68 1.67 -17.25
C SER A 201 9.38 0.39 -16.76
N SER A 202 9.57 0.29 -15.45
CA SER A 202 10.07 -0.93 -14.78
C SER A 202 8.95 -1.93 -14.44
N LEU A 203 7.69 -1.60 -14.77
CA LEU A 203 6.53 -2.41 -14.43
C LEU A 203 6.62 -3.81 -15.07
N ARG A 204 6.42 -4.80 -14.22
CA ARG A 204 6.30 -6.23 -14.55
C ARG A 204 4.86 -6.70 -14.40
N SER A 205 4.15 -6.14 -13.41
CA SER A 205 2.74 -6.40 -13.13
C SER A 205 1.98 -5.08 -13.03
N PHE A 206 0.86 -5.00 -13.73
CA PHE A 206 -0.04 -3.85 -13.68
C PHE A 206 -1.49 -4.30 -13.76
N ASP A 207 -2.23 -4.09 -12.67
CA ASP A 207 -3.68 -4.36 -12.62
C ASP A 207 -4.46 -3.06 -12.43
N ILE A 208 -5.25 -2.70 -13.43
CA ILE A 208 -6.19 -1.58 -13.41
C ILE A 208 -7.63 -2.07 -13.68
N SER A 209 -7.88 -3.37 -13.55
CA SER A 209 -9.20 -3.95 -13.78
C SER A 209 -10.25 -3.33 -12.86
N ASP A 210 -11.51 -3.35 -13.30
CA ASP A 210 -12.63 -2.79 -12.52
C ASP A 210 -12.43 -1.29 -12.19
N ASN A 211 -12.21 -0.49 -13.24
CA ASN A 211 -12.10 0.97 -13.21
C ASN A 211 -12.91 1.58 -14.37
N HIS A 212 -12.95 2.92 -14.45
CA HIS A 212 -13.68 3.68 -15.47
C HIS A 212 -12.79 4.21 -16.61
N VAL A 213 -11.67 3.53 -16.87
CA VAL A 213 -10.70 3.91 -17.91
C VAL A 213 -11.38 3.91 -19.28
N LYS A 214 -11.33 5.04 -19.98
CA LYS A 214 -11.88 5.19 -21.33
C LYS A 214 -10.76 5.14 -22.36
N GLU A 215 -11.07 4.59 -23.53
CA GLU A 215 -10.18 4.62 -24.69
C GLU A 215 -10.04 6.07 -25.18
N THR A 216 -8.82 6.56 -25.40
CA THR A 216 -8.60 7.84 -26.07
C THR A 216 -8.99 7.70 -27.52
N THR A 217 -10.16 8.24 -27.90
CA THR A 217 -10.43 8.53 -29.31
C THR A 217 -9.46 9.62 -29.75
N SER A 218 -8.31 9.24 -30.30
CA SER A 218 -7.47 10.20 -31.01
C SER A 218 -8.34 10.85 -32.10
N ARG A 219 -8.50 12.18 -32.01
CA ARG A 219 -9.20 12.95 -33.05
C ARG A 219 -8.40 12.80 -34.35
N THR A 220 -8.95 12.09 -35.33
CA THR A 220 -9.12 12.63 -36.68
C THR A 220 -10.28 11.89 -37.36
N GLY A 221 -11.20 12.66 -37.94
CA GLY A 221 -12.26 12.08 -38.76
C GLY A 221 -11.64 11.35 -39.94
N LYS A 222 -11.90 10.05 -40.04
CA LYS A 222 -12.30 9.34 -41.27
C LYS A 222 -12.68 7.92 -40.87
N ARG A 223 -13.95 7.60 -41.10
CA ARG A 223 -14.48 6.23 -41.10
C ARG A 223 -13.60 5.37 -42.02
N GLN A 224 -12.88 4.39 -41.48
CA GLN A 224 -12.64 3.12 -42.19
C GLN A 224 -12.09 2.03 -41.26
N ASP A 225 -12.98 1.08 -40.96
CA ASP A 225 -12.74 -0.34 -40.66
C ASP A 225 -11.88 -0.70 -39.42
N ASP A 226 -12.51 -0.60 -38.24
CA ASP A 226 -11.94 -0.93 -36.93
C ASP A 226 -11.98 -2.44 -36.58
N SER A 227 -12.31 -3.31 -37.53
CA SER A 227 -12.40 -4.76 -37.29
C SER A 227 -11.04 -5.46 -37.14
N TYR A 228 -9.96 -4.88 -37.67
CA TYR A 228 -8.63 -5.51 -37.70
C TYR A 228 -7.69 -5.14 -36.54
N LYS A 229 -7.92 -4.03 -35.82
CA LYS A 229 -7.08 -3.64 -34.66
C LYS A 229 -7.52 -4.25 -33.33
N MET A 230 -8.79 -4.65 -33.20
CA MET A 230 -9.33 -5.28 -31.99
C MET A 230 -8.70 -6.64 -31.65
N ALA A 231 -8.17 -7.37 -32.64
CA ALA A 231 -7.56 -8.68 -32.42
C ALA A 231 -6.11 -8.61 -31.88
N SER A 232 -5.38 -7.52 -32.17
CA SER A 232 -3.97 -7.37 -31.80
C SER A 232 -3.78 -7.06 -30.31
N PHE A 233 -4.62 -6.21 -29.73
CA PHE A 233 -4.48 -5.78 -28.33
C PHE A 233 -5.01 -6.79 -27.31
N ARG A 234 -6.09 -7.53 -27.63
CA ARG A 234 -6.47 -8.73 -26.86
C ARG A 234 -5.37 -9.79 -26.88
N GLY A 235 -4.54 -9.83 -27.91
CA GLY A 235 -3.37 -10.70 -27.98
C GLY A 235 -2.22 -10.24 -27.09
N GLN A 236 -1.90 -8.94 -27.05
CA GLN A 236 -0.75 -8.41 -26.29
C GLN A 236 -1.01 -8.29 -24.79
N ALA A 237 -2.18 -7.83 -24.35
CA ALA A 237 -2.53 -7.81 -22.93
C ALA A 237 -2.65 -9.23 -22.36
N LYS A 238 -3.15 -10.19 -23.16
CA LYS A 238 -3.22 -11.60 -22.78
C LYS A 238 -1.86 -12.29 -22.86
N ALA A 239 -0.94 -11.85 -23.73
CA ALA A 239 0.44 -12.32 -23.77
C ALA A 239 1.31 -11.78 -22.62
N MET A 240 1.04 -10.56 -22.13
CA MET A 240 1.65 -10.03 -20.90
C MET A 240 1.08 -10.72 -19.66
N ALA A 241 -0.25 -10.95 -19.61
CA ALA A 241 -0.87 -11.69 -18.51
C ALA A 241 -0.49 -13.19 -18.47
N LEU A 242 -0.31 -13.86 -19.62
CA LEU A 242 0.17 -15.25 -19.65
C LEU A 242 1.66 -15.38 -19.33
N LYS A 243 2.49 -14.37 -19.61
CA LYS A 243 3.90 -14.39 -19.19
C LYS A 243 4.06 -14.23 -17.68
N ALA A 244 3.10 -13.59 -17.00
CA ALA A 244 3.09 -13.48 -15.54
C ALA A 244 2.60 -14.76 -14.84
N SER A 245 1.73 -15.57 -15.47
CA SER A 245 1.20 -16.81 -14.85
C SER A 245 2.03 -18.08 -15.10
N PHE A 246 2.97 -18.08 -16.05
CA PHE A 246 3.82 -19.24 -16.37
C PHE A 246 5.22 -19.18 -15.74
N GLY A 247 5.52 -18.18 -14.91
CA GLY A 247 6.80 -18.07 -14.18
C GLY A 247 6.96 -18.97 -12.96
N GLU A 248 5.91 -19.68 -12.52
CA GLU A 248 5.94 -20.53 -11.30
C GLU A 248 5.97 -22.06 -11.56
N ALA A 249 6.15 -22.51 -12.81
CA ALA A 249 6.05 -23.95 -13.13
C ALA A 249 7.38 -24.71 -13.37
N GLU A 250 8.55 -24.09 -13.22
CA GLU A 250 9.83 -24.83 -13.29
C GLU A 250 10.76 -24.44 -12.14
N LEU A 251 10.57 -25.09 -10.99
CA LEU A 251 11.60 -25.37 -9.98
C LEU A 251 11.06 -26.45 -9.02
N ARG A 252 11.03 -27.70 -9.50
CA ARG A 252 11.18 -28.93 -8.71
C ARG A 252 11.93 -29.96 -9.53
#